data_AF-A0A0R0DXJ7-F1
#
_entry.id   AF-A0A0R0DXJ7-F1
#
_cell.length_a   1.000
_cell.length_b   1.000
_cell.length_c   1.000
_cell.angle_alpha   90.00
_cell.angle_beta   90.00
_cell.angle_gamma   90.00
#
_symmetry.space_group_name_H-M   'P 1'
#
loop_
_entity.id
_entity.type
_entity.pdbx_description
1 polymer ?
#
loop_
_entity_poly.entity_id
_entity_poly.type
_entity_poly.pdbx_seq_one_letter_code
_entity_poly.pdbx_strand_id
1 'polypeptide(L)'
;MQDNIIQIMPAAGWVAVFDEDGEESAQGVVCFALVESAMKREVRAMIADGAQIGFADALPNFVRVQELDAFEEEDDEDEEGEEDEDEDEA
;
A
#
# COMPACT_ATOMS: atom_id res chain seq x y z
N MET A 1 -20.13 16.62 -0.36
CA MET A 1 -19.24 17.57 0.34
C MET A 1 -17.92 17.53 -0.40
N GLN A 2 -17.24 18.66 -0.58
CA GLN A 2 -15.94 18.70 -1.25
C GLN A 2 -14.85 18.54 -0.21
N ASP A 3 -13.91 17.62 -0.44
CA ASP A 3 -12.71 17.47 0.39
C ASP A 3 -11.71 18.57 0.01
N ASN A 4 -11.36 19.42 0.96
CA ASN A 4 -10.37 20.47 0.73
C ASN A 4 -8.98 19.98 1.16
N ILE A 5 -8.04 19.93 0.23
CA ILE A 5 -6.63 19.65 0.53
C ILE A 5 -6.02 20.87 1.22
N ILE A 6 -5.56 20.71 2.45
CA ILE A 6 -4.88 21.77 3.23
C ILE A 6 -3.37 21.68 3.06
N GLN A 7 -2.83 20.46 3.03
CA GLN A 7 -1.39 20.22 2.99
C GLN A 7 -1.06 18.97 2.18
N ILE A 8 0.07 19.00 1.48
CA ILE A 8 0.67 17.85 0.81
C ILE A 8 1.97 17.48 1.55
N MET A 9 2.17 16.19 1.79
CA MET A 9 3.33 15.62 2.46
C MET A 9 3.98 14.56 1.56
N PRO A 10 5.31 14.41 1.59
CA PRO A 10 5.99 13.36 0.84
C PRO A 10 5.57 11.98 1.36
N ALA A 11 5.54 10.99 0.46
CA ALA A 11 5.14 9.61 0.75
C ALA A 11 6.16 8.59 0.21
N ALA A 12 7.43 8.98 0.09
CA ALA A 12 8.48 8.08 -0.34
C ALA A 12 8.57 6.86 0.59
N GLY A 13 8.62 5.66 0.00
CA GLY A 13 8.63 4.40 0.75
C GLY A 13 7.26 3.92 1.22
N TRP A 14 6.16 4.53 0.77
CA TRP A 14 4.80 4.08 1.08
C TRP A 14 4.10 3.55 -0.18
N VAL A 15 3.29 2.50 0.01
CA VAL A 15 2.46 1.88 -1.02
C VAL A 15 1.01 1.82 -0.58
N ALA A 16 0.10 1.92 -1.55
CA ALA A 16 -1.30 1.55 -1.41
C ALA A 16 -1.45 0.11 -1.92
N VAL A 17 -2.08 -0.73 -1.11
CA VAL A 17 -2.32 -2.15 -1.39
C VAL A 17 -3.74 -2.33 -1.91
N PHE A 18 -3.87 -3.09 -2.99
CA PHE A 18 -5.12 -3.42 -3.65
C PHE A 18 -5.29 -4.94 -3.73
N ASP A 19 -6.53 -5.42 -3.63
CA ASP A 19 -6.87 -6.83 -3.85
C ASP A 19 -7.29 -7.05 -5.31
N GLU A 20 -6.49 -7.79 -6.07
CA GLU A 20 -6.78 -8.13 -7.46
C GLU A 20 -7.02 -9.63 -7.58
N ASP A 21 -8.28 -10.04 -7.43
CA ASP A 21 -8.71 -11.45 -7.57
C ASP A 21 -8.09 -12.38 -6.50
N GLY A 22 -7.88 -11.86 -5.29
CA GLY A 22 -7.31 -12.60 -4.17
C GLY A 22 -5.77 -12.55 -4.08
N GLU A 23 -5.11 -11.78 -4.94
CA GLU A 23 -3.70 -11.45 -4.84
C GLU A 23 -3.53 -9.96 -4.47
N GLU A 24 -2.66 -9.68 -3.50
CA GLU A 24 -2.40 -8.31 -3.08
C GLU A 24 -1.36 -7.65 -4.00
N SER A 25 -1.68 -6.46 -4.50
CA SER A 25 -0.87 -5.70 -5.43
C SER A 25 -0.55 -4.32 -4.85
N ALA A 26 0.73 -3.95 -4.81
CA ALA A 26 1.19 -2.69 -4.24
C ALA A 26 1.45 -1.63 -5.32
N GLN A 27 0.90 -0.43 -5.11
CA GLN A 27 1.15 0.75 -5.94
C GLN A 27 1.76 1.89 -5.13
N GLY A 28 2.85 2.48 -5.64
CA GLY A 28 3.54 3.58 -4.98
C GLY A 28 2.65 4.80 -4.69
N VAL A 29 2.66 5.27 -3.45
CA VAL A 29 1.99 6.51 -3.05
C VAL A 29 2.83 7.71 -3.49
N VAL A 30 2.21 8.61 -4.26
CA VAL A 30 2.89 9.82 -4.76
C VAL A 30 3.02 10.85 -3.65
N CYS A 31 1.96 11.06 -2.87
CA CYS A 31 1.96 11.94 -1.72
C CYS A 31 0.81 11.64 -0.75
N PHE A 32 0.92 12.17 0.46
CA PHE A 32 -0.18 12.22 1.41
C PHE A 32 -0.83 13.60 1.39
N ALA A 33 -2.15 13.65 1.34
CA ALA A 33 -2.93 14.87 1.46
C ALA A 33 -3.60 14.94 2.83
N LEU A 34 -3.34 16.00 3.59
CA LEU A 34 -4.18 16.36 4.72
C LEU A 34 -5.44 17.03 4.17
N VAL A 35 -6.58 16.35 4.26
CA VAL A 35 -7.86 16.86 3.78
C VAL A 35 -8.73 17.29 4.96
N GLU A 36 -9.57 18.29 4.73
CA GLU A 36 -10.63 18.69 5.67
C GLU A 36 -12.00 18.47 5.04
N SER A 37 -12.79 17.63 5.71
CA SER A 37 -14.14 17.26 5.30
C SER A 37 -15.05 17.22 6.52
N ALA A 38 -16.22 17.85 6.44
CA ALA A 38 -17.21 17.89 7.53
C ALA A 38 -16.62 18.27 8.91
N MET A 39 -15.71 19.27 8.94
CA MET A 39 -14.98 19.74 10.15
C MET A 39 -14.02 18.70 10.78
N LYS A 40 -13.70 17.62 10.07
CA LYS A 40 -12.67 16.65 10.45
C LYS A 40 -11.48 16.78 9.51
N ARG A 41 -10.30 16.47 10.04
CA ARG A 41 -9.06 16.39 9.27
C ARG A 41 -8.58 14.96 9.24
N GLU A 42 -8.23 14.49 8.06
CA GLU A 42 -7.72 13.14 7.83
C GLU A 42 -6.58 13.18 6.81
N VAL A 43 -5.67 12.23 6.92
CA VAL A 43 -4.57 12.07 5.96
C VAL A 43 -4.97 10.98 4.98
N ARG A 44 -4.93 11.28 3.69
CA ARG A 44 -5.28 10.36 2.61
C ARG A 44 -4.13 10.18 1.65
N ALA A 45 -3.88 8.94 1.23
CA ALA A 45 -2.87 8.62 0.24
C ALA A 45 -3.37 8.98 -1.16
N MET A 46 -2.48 9.56 -1.97
CA MET A 46 -2.73 9.84 -3.37
C MET A 46 -1.80 9.03 -4.26
N ILE A 47 -2.37 8.44 -5.30
CA ILE A 47 -1.68 7.60 -6.27
C ILE A 47 -1.86 8.16 -7.68
N ALA A 48 -0.95 7.82 -8.58
CA ALA A 48 -1.06 8.14 -9.99
C ALA A 48 -1.88 7.08 -10.72
N ASP A 49 -2.94 7.50 -11.40
CA ASP A 49 -3.73 6.69 -12.33
C ASP A 49 -3.61 7.29 -13.73
N GLY A 50 -2.70 6.72 -14.53
CA GLY A 50 -2.33 7.26 -15.84
C GLY A 50 -1.84 8.71 -15.77
N ALA A 51 -2.65 9.64 -16.27
CA ALA A 51 -2.33 11.09 -16.28
C ALA A 51 -2.96 11.87 -15.11
N GLN A 52 -3.67 11.20 -14.21
CA GLN A 52 -4.38 11.81 -13.10
C GLN A 52 -3.78 11.37 -11.77
N ILE A 53 -3.95 12.20 -10.74
CA ILE A 53 -3.60 11.86 -9.37
C ILE A 53 -4.88 11.93 -8.55
N GLY A 54 -5.20 10.84 -7.86
CA GLY A 54 -6.45 10.68 -7.11
C GLY A 54 -6.19 10.00 -5.76
N PHE A 55 -7.22 9.98 -4.91
CA PHE A 55 -7.14 9.29 -3.63
C PHE A 55 -7.17 7.77 -3.84
N ALA A 56 -6.24 7.06 -3.19
CA ALA A 56 -6.17 5.60 -3.28
C ALA A 56 -7.45 4.94 -2.77
N ASP A 57 -8.00 5.44 -1.65
CA ASP A 57 -9.22 4.90 -1.04
C ASP A 57 -10.51 5.16 -1.84
N ALA A 58 -10.43 5.95 -2.91
CA ALA A 58 -11.55 6.16 -3.84
C ALA A 58 -11.56 5.16 -5.00
N LEU A 59 -10.49 4.39 -5.20
CA LEU A 59 -10.41 3.36 -6.23
C LEU A 59 -11.05 2.05 -5.76
N PRO A 60 -11.57 1.22 -6.68
CA PRO A 60 -12.03 -0.11 -6.34
C PRO A 60 -10.89 -0.94 -5.76
N ASN A 61 -11.25 -1.91 -4.92
CA ASN A 61 -10.34 -2.91 -4.35
C ASN A 61 -9.21 -2.37 -3.46
N PHE A 62 -9.25 -1.09 -3.07
CA PHE A 62 -8.33 -0.55 -2.08
C PHE A 62 -8.46 -1.29 -0.75
N VAL A 63 -7.33 -1.77 -0.21
CA VAL A 63 -7.25 -2.48 1.06
C VAL A 63 -6.67 -1.59 2.14
N ARG A 64 -5.40 -1.18 1.96
CA ARG A 64 -4.64 -0.46 3.00
C ARG A 64 -3.51 0.38 2.41
N VAL A 65 -2.88 1.18 3.25
CA VAL A 65 -1.62 1.87 2.97
C VAL A 65 -0.60 1.40 4.00
N GLN A 66 0.59 1.05 3.55
CA GLN A 66 1.69 0.61 4.41
C GLN A 66 3.05 1.02 3.85
N GLU A 67 4.10 0.78 4.62
CA GLU A 67 5.47 0.97 4.16
C GLU A 67 5.82 -0.12 3.13
N LEU A 68 6.58 0.26 2.10
CA LEU A 68 7.01 -0.63 1.03
C LEU A 68 7.82 -1.82 1.58
N ASP A 69 8.76 -1.53 2.48
CA ASP A 69 9.63 -2.54 3.13
C ASP A 69 8.78 -3.63 3.80
N ALA A 70 7.75 -3.24 4.55
CA ALA A 70 6.85 -4.18 5.20
C ALA A 70 5.99 -5.00 4.21
N PHE A 71 5.65 -4.43 3.04
CA PHE A 71 4.93 -5.19 2.00
C PHE A 71 5.84 -6.22 1.33
N GLU A 72 7.10 -5.86 1.06
CA GLU A 72 8.08 -6.78 0.48
C GLU A 72 8.45 -7.89 1.46
N GLU A 73 8.57 -7.61 2.76
CA GLU A 73 8.79 -8.63 3.80
C GLU A 73 7.64 -9.64 3.92
N GLU A 74 6.38 -9.22 3.71
CA GLU A 74 5.21 -10.12 3.74
C GLU A 74 5.18 -11.11 2.55
N ASP A 75 5.83 -10.79 1.43
CA ASP A 75 5.88 -11.63 0.21
C ASP A 75 7.00 -12.68 0.27
N ASP A 76 8.06 -12.45 1.07
CA ASP A 76 9.24 -13.31 1.20
C ASP A 76 9.07 -14.50 2.17
N GLU A 77 7.95 -14.61 2.91
CA GLU A 77 7.70 -15.72 3.86
C GLU A 77 7.30 -17.07 3.19
N ASP A 78 7.29 -17.16 1.85
CA ASP A 78 6.90 -18.36 1.07
C ASP A 78 8.09 -19.15 0.46
N GLU A 79 9.34 -18.96 0.92
CA GLU A 79 10.52 -19.67 0.37
C GLU A 79 11.46 -20.35 1.39
N GLU A 80 10.97 -20.79 2.56
CA GLU A 80 11.74 -21.69 3.45
C GLU A 80 11.00 -22.99 3.79
N GLY A 81 11.17 -24.00 2.94
CA GLY A 81 10.87 -25.37 3.33
C GLY A 81 11.14 -26.37 2.22
N GLU A 82 12.37 -26.89 2.14
CA GLU A 82 12.73 -28.31 1.99
C GLU A 82 14.27 -28.47 2.17
N GLU A 83 14.80 -28.24 3.38
CA GLU A 83 16.08 -28.87 3.80
C GLU A 83 15.77 -30.23 4.44
N ASP A 84 15.56 -31.27 3.61
CA ASP A 84 15.64 -32.65 4.09
C ASP A 84 17.14 -33.04 4.17
N GLU A 85 17.73 -32.74 5.33
CA GLU A 85 18.96 -33.34 5.82
C GLU A 85 18.73 -34.83 6.13
N ASP A 86 18.80 -35.69 5.12
CA ASP A 86 19.00 -37.14 5.33
C ASP A 86 20.51 -37.46 5.31
N GLU A 87 21.19 -37.10 6.40
CA GLU A 87 22.43 -37.75 6.84
C GLU A 87 22.14 -38.41 8.20
N ASP A 88 21.95 -39.73 8.23
CA ASP A 88 22.69 -40.62 9.15
C ASP A 88 22.36 -42.13 8.95
N GLU A 89 23.44 -42.87 8.69
CA GLU A 89 23.83 -44.17 9.30
C GLU A 89 22.99 -45.45 9.10
N ALA A 90 23.49 -46.34 8.21
CA ALA A 90 23.73 -47.78 8.50
C ALA A 90 24.61 -48.48 7.43
#